data_AF-A0A9Q2QNP4-F1
#
_entry.id   AF-A0A9Q2QNP4-F1
#
_cell.length_a   1.000
_cell.length_b   1.000
_cell.length_c   1.000
_cell.angle_alpha   90.00
_cell.angle_beta   90.00
_cell.angle_gamma   90.00
#
_symmetry.space_group_name_H-M   'P 1'
#
loop_
_entity.id
_entity.type
_entity.pdbx_description
1 polymer ?
#
loop_
_entity_poly.entity_id
_entity_poly.type
_entity_poly.pdbx_seq_one_letter_code
_entity_poly.pdbx_strand_id
1 'polypeptide(L)'
;GRSLYEHVANVAQALEEQGLEGGRKAVALLVGRDPNNLDEAGVARAALESLAENFSDGVVAPLFWGLLFGLPGLALYKAVNTADSMIGHRSERYEYFGKCAARLDDILNFLPARYSGRIIYLVAITVIKKLNAYKIMNRDGAKHISWNAGWPEAAMAGALDVRLGGPRRYGDLHVDGAWLGDGREDLDASDIRRGLRIYVRATIFCASIFGLLPTAWLGMVLLGQS
;
A
#
# COMPACT_ATOMS: atom_id res chain seq x y z
N GLY A 1 11.36 -8.53 13.84
CA GLY A 1 10.35 -8.89 12.83
C GLY A 1 10.88 -8.51 11.47
N ARG A 2 10.55 -9.28 10.42
CA ARG A 2 10.87 -8.94 9.03
C ARG A 2 10.01 -7.75 8.57
N SER A 3 10.54 -6.92 7.68
CA SER A 3 9.76 -5.80 7.11
C SER A 3 8.70 -6.31 6.12
N LEU A 4 7.63 -5.53 5.84
CA LEU A 4 6.64 -5.96 4.85
C LEU A 4 7.26 -6.13 3.45
N TYR A 5 8.24 -5.30 3.12
CA TYR A 5 9.06 -5.46 1.91
C TYR A 5 9.64 -6.88 1.81
N GLU A 6 10.21 -7.40 2.89
CA GLU A 6 10.76 -8.77 2.92
C GLU A 6 9.66 -9.82 2.76
N HIS A 7 8.49 -9.63 3.39
CA HIS A 7 7.38 -10.56 3.21
C HIS A 7 6.90 -10.61 1.75
N VAL A 8 6.74 -9.47 1.09
CA VAL A 8 6.36 -9.40 -0.34
C VAL A 8 7.47 -9.97 -1.24
N ALA A 9 8.74 -9.69 -0.94
CA ALA A 9 9.87 -10.28 -1.67
C ALA A 9 9.92 -11.81 -1.53
N ASN A 10 9.59 -12.34 -0.34
CA ASN A 10 9.50 -13.77 -0.11
C ASN A 10 8.37 -14.42 -0.93
N VAL A 11 7.27 -13.71 -1.22
CA VAL A 11 6.22 -14.23 -2.12
C VAL A 11 6.77 -14.43 -3.54
N ALA A 12 7.47 -13.44 -4.08
CA ALA A 12 8.09 -13.56 -5.40
C ALA A 12 9.09 -14.71 -5.45
N GLN A 13 9.97 -14.80 -4.45
CA GLN A 13 10.93 -15.89 -4.34
C GLN A 13 10.25 -17.26 -4.23
N ALA A 14 9.20 -17.38 -3.42
CA ALA A 14 8.49 -18.65 -3.24
C ALA A 14 7.75 -19.07 -4.52
N LEU A 15 7.17 -18.13 -5.28
CA LEU A 15 6.60 -18.44 -6.60
C LEU A 15 7.67 -18.96 -7.57
N GLU A 16 8.85 -18.33 -7.61
CA GLU A 16 9.96 -18.71 -8.49
C GLU A 16 10.57 -20.08 -8.12
N GLU A 17 10.76 -20.36 -6.82
CA GLU A 17 11.50 -21.55 -6.36
C GLU A 17 10.60 -22.74 -6.02
N GLN A 18 9.37 -22.49 -5.58
CA GLN A 18 8.46 -23.49 -5.01
C GLN A 18 7.10 -23.53 -5.73
N GLY A 19 6.94 -22.73 -6.78
CA GLY A 19 5.70 -22.63 -7.55
C GLY A 19 4.52 -22.07 -6.76
N LEU A 20 3.31 -22.32 -7.26
CA LEU A 20 2.07 -21.77 -6.72
C LEU A 20 1.87 -22.09 -5.23
N GLU A 21 2.15 -23.32 -4.80
CA GLU A 21 1.99 -23.74 -3.40
C GLU A 21 2.92 -22.98 -2.45
N GLY A 22 4.16 -22.71 -2.86
CA GLY A 22 5.06 -21.86 -2.10
C GLY A 22 4.57 -20.42 -2.02
N GLY A 23 4.13 -19.87 -3.16
CA GLY A 23 3.53 -18.53 -3.24
C GLY A 23 2.31 -18.37 -2.33
N ARG A 24 1.40 -19.35 -2.32
CA ARG A 24 0.21 -19.37 -1.44
C ARG A 24 0.59 -19.34 0.03
N LYS A 25 1.56 -20.16 0.45
CA LYS A 25 2.06 -20.18 1.84
C LYS A 25 2.69 -18.85 2.23
N ALA A 26 3.47 -18.25 1.34
CA ALA A 26 4.13 -16.97 1.60
C ALA A 26 3.12 -15.82 1.69
N VAL A 27 2.15 -15.74 0.76
CA VAL A 27 1.16 -14.66 0.73
C VAL A 27 0.14 -14.77 1.87
N ALA A 28 -0.08 -15.98 2.43
CA ALA A 28 -0.89 -16.20 3.63
C ALA A 28 -0.45 -15.33 4.82
N LEU A 29 0.83 -14.94 4.87
CA LEU A 29 1.38 -14.09 5.93
C LEU A 29 1.10 -12.60 5.71
N LEU A 30 0.62 -12.21 4.52
CA LEU A 30 0.31 -10.84 4.13
C LEU A 30 -1.19 -10.56 4.15
N VAL A 31 -2.01 -11.56 3.81
CA VAL A 31 -3.46 -11.38 3.65
C VAL A 31 -4.25 -12.09 4.74
N GLY A 32 -5.36 -11.48 5.18
CA GLY A 32 -6.29 -12.08 6.13
C GLY A 32 -7.27 -13.10 5.54
N ARG A 33 -7.03 -13.59 4.31
CA ARG A 33 -7.92 -14.50 3.57
C ARG A 33 -7.24 -15.82 3.25
N ASP A 34 -8.03 -16.88 3.06
CA ASP A 34 -7.51 -18.18 2.65
C ASP A 34 -6.87 -18.10 1.24
N PRO A 35 -5.55 -18.32 1.11
CA PRO A 35 -4.85 -18.27 -0.17
C PRO A 35 -5.03 -19.54 -1.02
N ASN A 36 -5.63 -20.62 -0.49
CA ASN A 36 -5.72 -21.91 -1.19
C ASN A 36 -6.49 -21.84 -2.52
N ASN A 37 -7.38 -20.85 -2.67
CA ASN A 37 -8.16 -20.64 -3.88
C ASN A 37 -7.51 -19.65 -4.87
N LEU A 38 -6.33 -19.09 -4.54
CA LEU A 38 -5.63 -18.16 -5.42
C LEU A 38 -4.83 -18.92 -6.47
N ASP A 39 -4.96 -18.54 -7.74
CA ASP A 39 -4.00 -18.90 -8.79
C ASP A 39 -2.74 -18.03 -8.68
N GLU A 40 -1.76 -18.25 -9.56
CA GLU A 40 -0.50 -17.50 -9.55
C GLU A 40 -0.72 -15.99 -9.65
N ALA A 41 -1.60 -15.57 -10.57
CA ALA A 41 -2.02 -14.19 -10.71
C ALA A 41 -2.67 -13.63 -9.44
N GLY A 42 -3.53 -14.39 -8.78
CA GLY A 42 -4.16 -14.02 -7.51
C GLY A 42 -3.15 -13.84 -6.38
N VAL A 43 -2.13 -14.70 -6.31
CA VAL A 43 -1.02 -14.57 -5.35
C VAL A 43 -0.21 -13.30 -5.62
N ALA A 44 0.20 -13.08 -6.87
CA ALA A 44 0.98 -11.91 -7.26
C ALA A 44 0.19 -10.60 -7.07
N ARG A 45 -1.10 -10.60 -7.41
CA ARG A 45 -2.02 -9.48 -7.19
C ARG A 45 -2.13 -9.16 -5.70
N ALA A 46 -2.40 -10.15 -4.87
CA ALA A 46 -2.50 -9.97 -3.42
C ALA A 46 -1.21 -9.38 -2.82
N ALA A 47 -0.05 -9.85 -3.27
CA ALA A 47 1.24 -9.32 -2.82
C ALA A 47 1.44 -7.84 -3.23
N LEU A 48 1.03 -7.45 -4.44
CA LEU A 48 1.11 -6.07 -4.91
C LEU A 48 0.11 -5.14 -4.23
N GLU A 49 -1.11 -5.62 -3.97
CA GLU A 49 -2.13 -4.91 -3.18
C GLU A 49 -1.58 -4.58 -1.80
N SER A 50 -1.08 -5.58 -1.06
CA SER A 50 -0.46 -5.39 0.26
C SER A 50 0.76 -4.47 0.21
N LEU A 51 1.57 -4.54 -0.85
CA LEU A 51 2.73 -3.66 -1.01
C LEU A 51 2.32 -2.18 -1.21
N ALA A 52 1.27 -1.94 -2.01
CA ALA A 52 0.78 -0.60 -2.30
C ALA A 52 0.08 0.03 -1.10
N GLU A 53 -0.76 -0.74 -0.40
CA GLU A 53 -1.41 -0.33 0.85
C GLU A 53 -0.36 0.01 1.92
N ASN A 54 0.65 -0.85 2.10
CA ASN A 54 1.70 -0.60 3.07
C ASN A 54 2.59 0.60 2.73
N PHE A 55 2.77 0.92 1.46
CA PHE A 55 3.46 2.16 1.10
C PHE A 55 2.70 3.37 1.66
N SER A 56 1.37 3.36 1.63
CA SER A 56 0.56 4.38 2.28
C SER A 56 0.76 4.38 3.79
N ASP A 57 0.46 3.26 4.44
CA ASP A 57 0.23 3.27 5.88
C ASP A 57 1.53 3.08 6.67
N GLY A 58 2.51 2.43 6.05
CA GLY A 58 3.82 2.13 6.61
C GLY A 58 4.87 3.21 6.35
N VAL A 59 4.73 4.00 5.29
CA VAL A 59 5.72 5.01 4.87
C VAL A 59 5.12 6.40 4.79
N VAL A 60 4.13 6.64 3.92
CA VAL A 60 3.65 7.99 3.63
C VAL A 60 2.90 8.60 4.81
N ALA A 61 2.00 7.87 5.45
CA ALA A 61 1.20 8.38 6.56
C ALA A 61 2.02 8.70 7.83
N PRO A 62 2.95 7.84 8.31
CA PRO A 62 3.84 8.19 9.41
C PRO A 62 4.68 9.44 9.13
N LEU A 63 5.19 9.55 7.90
CA LEU A 63 5.95 10.72 7.46
C LEU A 63 5.06 11.96 7.41
N PHE A 64 3.87 11.87 6.81
CA PHE A 64 2.91 12.97 6.71
C PHE A 64 2.55 13.56 8.09
N TRP A 65 2.15 12.72 9.04
CA TRP A 65 1.81 13.18 10.38
C TRP A 65 3.04 13.62 11.19
N GLY A 66 4.19 12.99 10.93
CA GLY A 66 5.49 13.42 11.45
C GLY A 66 5.89 14.82 10.95
N LEU A 67 5.57 15.19 9.71
CA LEU A 67 5.84 16.53 9.18
C LEU A 67 4.99 17.59 9.86
N LEU A 68 3.71 17.29 10.06
CA LEU A 68 2.74 18.24 10.58
C LEU A 68 2.90 18.47 12.08
N PHE A 69 3.21 17.43 12.84
CA PHE A 69 3.19 17.47 14.31
C PHE A 69 4.43 16.88 14.98
N GLY A 70 5.49 16.59 14.23
CA GLY A 70 6.72 16.00 14.77
C GLY A 70 6.52 14.58 15.32
N LEU A 71 7.34 14.22 16.30
CA LEU A 71 7.27 12.91 16.97
C LEU A 71 5.88 12.58 17.54
N PRO A 72 5.15 13.52 18.18
CA PRO A 72 3.77 13.27 18.63
C PRO A 72 2.82 12.81 17.51
N GLY A 73 2.87 13.44 16.33
CA GLY A 73 2.01 13.07 15.19
C GLY A 73 2.31 11.67 14.67
N LEU A 74 3.59 11.34 14.52
CA LEU A 74 4.04 10.01 14.11
C LEU A 74 3.59 8.95 15.12
N ALA A 75 3.79 9.21 16.41
CA ALA A 75 3.41 8.28 17.48
C ALA A 75 1.89 8.07 17.54
N LEU A 76 1.10 9.14 17.43
CA LEU A 76 -0.35 9.07 17.38
C LEU A 76 -0.83 8.23 16.20
N TYR A 77 -0.31 8.52 15.00
CA TYR A 77 -0.67 7.75 13.81
C TYR A 77 -0.34 6.26 13.97
N LYS A 78 0.88 5.94 14.42
CA LYS A 78 1.28 4.55 14.66
C LYS A 78 0.42 3.85 15.72
N ALA A 79 0.00 4.56 16.76
CA ALA A 79 -0.90 4.03 17.76
C ALA A 79 -2.29 3.69 17.17
N VAL A 80 -2.87 4.60 16.37
CA VAL A 80 -4.17 4.37 15.71
C VAL A 80 -4.09 3.21 14.73
N ASN A 81 -3.09 3.21 13.85
CA ASN A 81 -2.92 2.16 12.84
C ASN A 81 -2.68 0.77 13.46
N THR A 82 -1.93 0.72 14.58
CA THR A 82 -1.74 -0.52 15.35
C THR A 82 -3.05 -0.96 16.00
N ALA A 83 -3.82 -0.03 16.57
CA ALA A 83 -5.10 -0.34 17.19
C ALA A 83 -6.10 -0.91 16.17
N ASP A 84 -6.17 -0.35 14.96
CA ASP A 84 -7.02 -0.87 13.89
C ASP A 84 -6.61 -2.30 13.47
N SER A 85 -5.32 -2.52 13.19
CA SER A 85 -4.81 -3.84 12.80
C SER A 85 -5.00 -4.92 13.87
N MET A 86 -4.95 -4.56 15.16
CA MET A 86 -5.10 -5.51 16.28
C MET A 86 -6.58 -5.79 16.63
N ILE A 87 -7.46 -4.80 16.52
CA ILE A 87 -8.84 -4.87 17.02
C ILE A 87 -9.82 -5.16 15.87
N GLY A 88 -9.59 -4.61 14.68
CA GLY A 88 -10.47 -4.74 13.51
C GLY A 88 -10.61 -6.16 12.98
N HIS A 89 -9.68 -7.07 13.28
CA HIS A 89 -9.70 -8.44 12.76
C HIS A 89 -10.25 -9.51 13.73
N ARG A 90 -10.55 -9.19 15.01
CA ARG A 90 -10.59 -10.28 16.02
C ARG A 90 -11.65 -10.34 17.12
N SER A 91 -12.70 -9.52 17.20
CA SER A 91 -13.80 -9.92 18.11
C SER A 91 -15.19 -9.34 17.86
N GLU A 92 -16.19 -10.24 17.89
CA GLU A 92 -17.60 -9.93 18.20
C GLU A 92 -17.74 -9.15 19.52
N ARG A 93 -16.75 -9.27 20.43
CA ARG A 93 -16.71 -8.60 21.74
C ARG A 93 -16.36 -7.10 21.68
N TYR A 94 -15.66 -6.62 20.64
CA TYR A 94 -15.19 -5.22 20.53
C TYR A 94 -15.66 -4.53 19.25
N GLU A 95 -16.75 -4.99 18.64
CA GLU A 95 -17.23 -4.52 17.35
C GLU A 95 -17.37 -2.98 17.24
N TYR A 96 -17.94 -2.33 18.25
CA TYR A 96 -18.08 -0.86 18.27
C TYR A 96 -16.74 -0.13 18.41
N PHE A 97 -15.81 -0.68 19.20
CA PHE A 97 -14.49 -0.09 19.41
C PHE A 97 -13.61 -0.28 18.16
N GLY A 98 -13.68 -1.47 17.55
CA GLY A 98 -13.05 -1.76 16.25
C GLY A 98 -13.58 -0.84 15.15
N LYS A 99 -14.89 -0.61 15.07
CA LYS A 99 -15.48 0.34 14.10
C LYS A 99 -15.01 1.78 14.32
N CYS A 100 -14.85 2.22 15.56
CA CYS A 100 -14.33 3.56 15.86
C CYS A 100 -12.83 3.68 15.52
N ALA A 101 -12.03 2.67 15.83
CA ALA A 101 -10.61 2.63 15.48
C ALA A 101 -10.42 2.62 13.95
N ALA A 102 -11.16 1.77 13.24
CA ALA A 102 -11.15 1.70 11.77
C ALA A 102 -11.54 3.02 11.11
N ARG A 103 -12.59 3.69 11.63
CA ARG A 103 -13.00 5.01 11.11
C ARG A 103 -11.94 6.09 11.36
N LEU A 104 -11.31 6.09 12.52
CA LEU A 104 -10.25 7.05 12.80
C LEU A 104 -9.03 6.79 11.91
N ASP A 105 -8.64 5.53 11.73
CA ASP A 105 -7.59 5.16 10.78
C ASP A 105 -7.94 5.62 9.36
N ASP A 106 -9.16 5.34 8.89
CA ASP A 106 -9.63 5.78 7.58
C ASP A 106 -9.53 7.30 7.39
N ILE A 107 -9.88 8.08 8.42
CA ILE A 107 -9.76 9.54 8.38
C ILE A 107 -8.29 9.97 8.33
N LEU A 108 -7.44 9.36 9.17
CA LEU A 108 -6.03 9.70 9.24
C LEU A 108 -5.27 9.32 7.96
N ASN A 109 -5.74 8.30 7.24
CA ASN A 109 -5.17 7.84 5.97
C ASN A 109 -5.79 8.49 4.73
N PHE A 110 -6.85 9.30 4.87
CA PHE A 110 -7.51 9.94 3.73
C PHE A 110 -6.57 10.76 2.85
N LEU A 111 -5.82 11.69 3.44
CA LEU A 111 -4.84 12.48 2.70
C LEU A 111 -3.58 11.67 2.35
N PRO A 112 -2.95 10.94 3.30
CA PRO A 112 -1.79 10.10 3.00
C PRO A 112 -1.98 9.17 1.81
N ALA A 113 -3.08 8.41 1.73
CA ALA A 113 -3.32 7.47 0.64
C ALA A 113 -3.34 8.13 -0.75
N ARG A 114 -3.91 9.33 -0.85
CA ARG A 114 -3.91 10.13 -2.10
C ARG A 114 -2.50 10.61 -2.45
N TYR A 115 -1.71 11.01 -1.46
CA TYR A 115 -0.31 11.36 -1.68
C TYR A 115 0.52 10.14 -2.09
N SER A 116 0.27 8.97 -1.50
CA SER A 116 0.91 7.70 -1.85
C SER A 116 0.72 7.38 -3.32
N GLY A 117 -0.51 7.42 -3.82
CA GLY A 117 -0.79 7.21 -5.25
C GLY A 117 -0.09 8.21 -6.16
N ARG A 118 -0.05 9.50 -5.77
CA ARG A 118 0.67 10.54 -6.54
C ARG A 118 2.18 10.30 -6.55
N ILE A 119 2.77 9.88 -5.44
CA ILE A 119 4.20 9.57 -5.36
C ILE A 119 4.53 8.36 -6.22
N ILE A 120 3.72 7.30 -6.16
CA ILE A 120 3.86 6.13 -7.05
C ILE A 120 3.81 6.58 -8.52
N TYR A 121 2.86 7.46 -8.89
CA TYR A 121 2.81 8.04 -10.23
C TYR A 121 4.09 8.81 -10.60
N LEU A 122 4.59 9.70 -9.74
CA LEU A 122 5.81 10.47 -9.99
C LEU A 122 7.05 9.57 -10.21
N VAL A 123 7.13 8.48 -9.45
CA VAL A 123 8.17 7.46 -9.66
C VAL A 123 7.94 6.71 -10.96
N ALA A 124 6.70 6.33 -11.28
CA ALA A 124 6.38 5.62 -12.51
C ALA A 124 6.76 6.40 -13.77
N ILE A 125 6.55 7.72 -13.80
CA ILE A 125 6.92 8.55 -14.96
C ILE A 125 8.43 8.75 -15.10
N THR A 126 9.15 8.88 -13.99
CA THR A 126 10.61 9.12 -14.00
C THR A 126 11.40 7.85 -14.28
N VAL A 127 10.85 6.69 -13.92
CA VAL A 127 11.55 5.40 -13.96
C VAL A 127 11.09 4.51 -15.12
N ILE A 128 9.79 4.41 -15.32
CA ILE A 128 9.16 3.45 -16.23
C ILE A 128 8.57 4.17 -17.46
N LYS A 129 8.53 5.52 -17.45
CA LYS A 129 7.93 6.37 -18.49
C LYS A 129 6.46 6.00 -18.79
N LYS A 130 5.73 5.52 -17.75
CA LYS A 130 4.31 5.14 -17.84
C LYS A 130 3.44 6.27 -17.31
N LEU A 131 2.85 7.04 -18.21
CA LEU A 131 1.94 8.14 -17.89
C LEU A 131 0.56 7.66 -17.39
N ASN A 132 0.22 6.38 -17.63
CA ASN A 132 -1.12 5.85 -17.38
C ASN A 132 -1.46 5.75 -15.88
N ALA A 133 -0.46 5.66 -14.99
CA ALA A 133 -0.68 5.54 -13.54
C ALA A 133 -1.56 6.65 -12.96
N TYR A 134 -1.40 7.90 -13.40
CA TYR A 134 -2.25 9.01 -12.94
C TYR A 134 -3.69 8.88 -13.44
N LYS A 135 -3.88 8.49 -14.70
CA LYS A 135 -5.22 8.29 -15.28
C LYS A 135 -5.96 7.17 -14.54
N ILE A 136 -5.31 6.03 -14.34
CA ILE A 136 -5.88 4.88 -13.63
C ILE A 136 -6.20 5.25 -12.18
N MET A 137 -5.27 5.87 -11.46
CA MET A 137 -5.49 6.30 -10.08
C MET A 137 -6.73 7.18 -9.92
N ASN A 138 -6.88 8.23 -10.75
CA ASN A 138 -8.02 9.14 -10.63
C ASN A 138 -9.34 8.51 -11.08
N ARG A 139 -9.31 7.61 -12.08
CA ARG A 139 -10.51 6.94 -12.60
C ARG A 139 -11.02 5.85 -11.66
N ASP A 140 -10.11 5.09 -11.04
CA ASP A 140 -10.45 3.84 -10.36
C ASP A 140 -10.25 3.88 -8.85
N GLY A 141 -9.40 4.76 -8.30
CA GLY A 141 -9.02 4.70 -6.89
C GLY A 141 -10.19 4.81 -5.92
N ALA A 142 -11.25 5.55 -6.28
CA ALA A 142 -12.46 5.69 -5.46
C ALA A 142 -13.45 4.52 -5.60
N LYS A 143 -13.21 3.56 -6.51
CA LYS A 143 -14.07 2.38 -6.70
C LYS A 143 -13.77 1.25 -5.71
N HIS A 144 -12.62 1.33 -5.03
CA HIS A 144 -12.23 0.34 -4.02
C HIS A 144 -13.15 0.44 -2.79
N ILE A 145 -13.34 -0.70 -2.09
CA ILE A 145 -14.23 -0.76 -0.92
C ILE A 145 -13.73 0.12 0.25
N SER A 146 -12.41 0.22 0.41
CA SER A 146 -11.75 1.16 1.33
C SER A 146 -11.59 2.51 0.65
N TRP A 147 -11.87 3.58 1.40
CA TRP A 147 -11.73 4.97 0.96
C TRP A 147 -10.28 5.37 0.62
N ASN A 148 -9.32 4.56 1.09
CA ASN A 148 -7.90 4.85 1.07
C ASN A 148 -7.12 3.88 0.18
N ALA A 149 -7.26 2.57 0.39
CA ALA A 149 -6.41 1.56 -0.26
C ALA A 149 -6.44 1.62 -1.80
N GLY A 150 -7.58 1.98 -2.39
CA GLY A 150 -7.71 2.07 -3.84
C GLY A 150 -6.81 3.10 -4.51
N TRP A 151 -6.39 4.17 -3.82
CA TRP A 151 -5.53 5.21 -4.40
C TRP A 151 -4.10 4.72 -4.72
N PRO A 152 -3.33 4.19 -3.75
CA PRO A 152 -2.02 3.62 -4.05
C PRO A 152 -2.11 2.35 -4.91
N GLU A 153 -3.13 1.51 -4.73
CA GLU A 153 -3.32 0.31 -5.56
C GLU A 153 -3.57 0.65 -7.03
N ALA A 154 -4.50 1.57 -7.33
CA ALA A 154 -4.77 1.97 -8.71
C ALA A 154 -3.56 2.65 -9.37
N ALA A 155 -2.78 3.42 -8.60
CA ALA A 155 -1.52 3.98 -9.09
C ALA A 155 -0.50 2.88 -9.41
N MET A 156 -0.36 1.86 -8.55
CA MET A 156 0.51 0.71 -8.78
C MET A 156 0.06 -0.09 -10.00
N ALA A 157 -1.24 -0.35 -10.14
CA ALA A 157 -1.84 -1.04 -11.27
C ALA A 157 -1.49 -0.34 -12.60
N GLY A 158 -1.71 0.97 -12.68
CA GLY A 158 -1.38 1.75 -13.87
C GLY A 158 0.13 1.93 -14.12
N ALA A 159 0.97 1.85 -13.08
CA ALA A 159 2.42 1.90 -13.22
C ALA A 159 3.01 0.60 -13.76
N LEU A 160 2.43 -0.54 -13.36
CA LEU A 160 2.83 -1.88 -13.78
C LEU A 160 2.12 -2.37 -15.04
N ASP A 161 1.08 -1.65 -15.49
CA ASP A 161 0.23 -2.04 -16.62
C ASP A 161 -0.51 -3.36 -16.37
N VAL A 162 -1.07 -3.50 -15.16
CA VAL A 162 -1.79 -4.67 -14.65
C VAL A 162 -3.18 -4.31 -14.15
N ARG A 163 -4.00 -5.32 -13.85
CA ARG A 163 -5.22 -5.18 -13.06
C ARG A 163 -5.04 -5.66 -11.64
N LEU A 164 -5.37 -4.79 -10.68
CA LEU A 164 -5.47 -5.10 -9.26
C LEU A 164 -6.93 -5.04 -8.80
N GLY A 165 -7.22 -5.51 -7.60
CA GLY A 165 -8.57 -5.62 -7.07
C GLY A 165 -9.34 -6.77 -7.71
N GLY A 166 -10.59 -6.46 -8.11
CA GLY A 166 -11.51 -7.42 -8.70
C GLY A 166 -12.26 -8.29 -7.67
N PRO A 167 -13.15 -9.18 -8.14
CA PRO A 167 -13.94 -10.05 -7.27
C PRO A 167 -13.06 -10.96 -6.42
N ARG A 168 -13.45 -11.14 -5.14
CA ARG A 168 -12.75 -11.98 -4.18
C ARG A 168 -13.68 -13.09 -3.67
N ARG A 169 -13.17 -14.31 -3.53
CA ARG A 169 -13.86 -15.42 -2.88
C ARG A 169 -13.28 -15.69 -1.49
N TYR A 170 -14.16 -15.80 -0.50
CA TYR A 170 -13.87 -16.17 0.88
C TYR A 170 -14.75 -17.38 1.26
N GLY A 171 -14.26 -18.59 0.99
CA GLY A 171 -15.11 -19.79 1.03
C GLY A 171 -16.30 -19.62 0.07
N ASP A 172 -17.53 -19.67 0.60
CA ASP A 172 -18.76 -19.47 -0.18
C ASP A 172 -19.10 -17.99 -0.43
N LEU A 173 -18.52 -17.07 0.34
CA LEU A 173 -18.80 -15.64 0.23
C LEU A 173 -18.08 -15.05 -0.98
N HIS A 174 -18.85 -14.41 -1.85
CA HIS A 174 -18.35 -13.64 -2.98
C HIS A 174 -18.42 -12.15 -2.64
N VAL A 175 -17.27 -11.47 -2.72
CA VAL A 175 -17.19 -10.02 -2.58
C VAL A 175 -16.94 -9.44 -3.96
N ASP A 176 -17.91 -8.66 -4.44
CA ASP A 176 -17.85 -8.02 -5.76
C ASP A 176 -16.95 -6.77 -5.69
N GLY A 177 -15.64 -7.00 -5.82
CA GLY A 177 -14.62 -5.95 -5.83
C GLY A 177 -14.47 -5.33 -7.20
N ALA A 178 -14.31 -4.00 -7.26
CA ALA A 178 -14.02 -3.31 -8.51
C ALA A 178 -12.60 -3.62 -8.99
N TRP A 179 -12.43 -3.73 -10.30
CA TRP A 179 -11.12 -3.78 -10.93
C TRP A 179 -10.47 -2.39 -10.97
N LEU A 180 -9.18 -2.34 -10.67
CA LEU A 180 -8.33 -1.16 -10.75
C LEU A 180 -7.33 -1.36 -11.88
N GLY A 181 -7.36 -0.48 -12.89
CA GLY A 181 -6.52 -0.60 -14.09
C GLY A 181 -7.20 -1.30 -15.27
N ASP A 182 -6.60 -1.15 -16.45
CA ASP A 182 -7.04 -1.79 -17.70
C ASP A 182 -6.04 -2.83 -18.21
N GLY A 183 -4.94 -3.01 -17.48
CA GLY A 183 -3.80 -3.80 -17.91
C GLY A 183 -4.08 -5.30 -17.92
N ARG A 184 -2.99 -6.06 -17.89
CA ARG A 184 -3.03 -7.52 -17.93
C ARG A 184 -3.47 -8.13 -16.58
N GLU A 185 -4.02 -9.34 -16.65
CA GLU A 185 -4.51 -10.09 -15.48
C GLU A 185 -3.63 -11.29 -15.12
N ASP A 186 -2.74 -11.70 -16.03
CA ASP A 186 -1.76 -12.78 -15.86
C ASP A 186 -0.51 -12.28 -15.13
N LEU A 187 -0.69 -12.01 -13.83
CA LEU A 187 0.40 -11.56 -12.98
C LEU A 187 1.28 -12.72 -12.54
N ASP A 188 2.57 -12.44 -12.37
CA ASP A 188 3.58 -13.42 -11.96
C ASP A 188 4.58 -12.82 -10.96
N ALA A 189 5.57 -13.61 -10.55
CA ALA A 189 6.63 -13.16 -9.65
C ALA A 189 7.39 -11.93 -10.18
N SER A 190 7.53 -11.78 -11.50
CA SER A 190 8.25 -10.64 -12.11
C SER A 190 7.53 -9.32 -11.87
N ASP A 191 6.20 -9.31 -11.73
CA ASP A 191 5.44 -8.13 -11.34
C ASP A 191 5.70 -7.73 -9.92
N ILE A 192 5.72 -8.70 -9.01
CA ILE A 192 6.01 -8.44 -7.60
C ILE A 192 7.39 -7.77 -7.51
N ARG A 193 8.39 -8.30 -8.25
CA ARG A 193 9.74 -7.70 -8.34
C ARG A 193 9.69 -6.29 -8.93
N ARG A 194 8.85 -6.01 -9.93
CA ARG A 194 8.66 -4.65 -10.48
C ARG A 194 8.02 -3.71 -9.47
N GLY A 195 6.98 -4.16 -8.77
CA GLY A 195 6.30 -3.41 -7.70
C GLY A 195 7.24 -3.07 -6.56
N LEU A 196 8.08 -4.00 -6.13
CA LEU A 196 9.12 -3.78 -5.12
C LEU A 196 10.12 -2.68 -5.54
N ARG A 197 10.50 -2.64 -6.82
CA ARG A 197 11.36 -1.55 -7.33
C ARG A 197 10.66 -0.19 -7.27
N ILE A 198 9.36 -0.12 -7.59
CA ILE A 198 8.57 1.10 -7.45
C ILE A 198 8.51 1.51 -5.98
N TYR A 199 8.17 0.58 -5.08
CA TYR A 199 8.09 0.80 -3.63
C TYR A 199 9.39 1.38 -3.07
N VAL A 200 10.54 0.80 -3.40
CA VAL A 200 11.85 1.27 -2.90
C VAL A 200 12.13 2.69 -3.40
N ARG A 201 11.92 2.95 -4.69
CA ARG A 201 12.16 4.29 -5.27
C ARG A 201 11.21 5.33 -4.70
N ALA A 202 9.95 4.97 -4.48
CA ALA A 202 8.95 5.82 -3.84
C ALA A 202 9.32 6.11 -2.38
N THR A 203 9.83 5.12 -1.65
CA THR A 203 10.34 5.29 -0.28
C THR A 203 11.55 6.22 -0.24
N ILE A 204 12.51 6.06 -1.15
CA ILE A 204 13.67 6.97 -1.29
C ILE A 204 13.20 8.39 -1.63
N PHE A 205 12.23 8.53 -2.53
CA PHE A 205 11.65 9.83 -2.88
C PHE A 205 11.04 10.51 -1.64
N CYS A 206 10.22 9.80 -0.86
CA CYS A 206 9.72 10.29 0.42
C CYS A 206 10.85 10.71 1.36
N ALA A 207 11.83 9.83 1.57
CA ALA A 207 12.96 10.13 2.45
C ALA A 207 13.75 11.36 2.01
N SER A 208 13.89 11.60 0.69
CA SER A 208 14.57 12.79 0.18
C SER A 208 13.81 14.08 0.50
N ILE A 209 12.47 14.08 0.35
CA ILE A 209 11.62 15.20 0.74
C ILE A 209 11.75 15.45 2.25
N PHE A 210 11.69 14.39 3.05
CA PHE A 210 11.74 14.48 4.51
C PHE A 210 13.13 14.76 5.10
N GLY A 211 14.22 14.43 4.41
CA GLY A 211 15.58 14.79 4.81
C GLY A 211 15.95 16.23 4.44
N LEU A 212 15.38 16.75 3.35
CA LEU A 212 15.65 18.11 2.86
C LEU A 212 14.76 19.18 3.53
N LEU A 213 13.53 18.85 3.93
CA LEU A 213 12.62 19.83 4.55
C LEU A 213 13.08 20.36 5.93
N PRO A 214 13.58 19.53 6.87
CA PRO A 214 14.07 20.02 8.16
C PRO A 214 15.32 20.88 8.02
N THR A 215 16.21 20.55 7.08
CA THR A 215 17.46 21.31 6.84
C THR A 215 17.19 22.65 6.18
N ALA A 216 16.25 22.72 5.23
CA ALA A 216 15.80 23.97 4.62
C ALA A 216 15.05 24.87 5.63
N TRP A 217 14.19 24.31 6.48
CA TRP A 217 13.49 25.05 7.52
C TRP A 217 14.46 25.58 8.60
N LEU A 218 15.40 24.76 9.08
CA LEU A 218 16.46 25.22 9.99
C LEU A 218 17.29 26.34 9.33
N GLY A 219 17.64 26.18 8.05
CA GLY A 219 18.38 27.19 7.29
C GLY A 219 17.62 28.52 7.20
N MET A 220 16.32 28.50 6.92
CA MET A 220 15.50 29.72 6.88
C MET A 220 15.31 30.35 8.27
N VAL A 221 15.16 29.55 9.33
CA VAL A 221 15.07 30.06 10.70
C VAL A 221 16.39 30.70 11.16
N LEU A 222 17.52 30.10 10.80
CA LEU A 222 18.85 30.65 11.12
C LEU A 222 19.19 31.91 10.28
N LEU A 223 18.74 31.98 9.03
CA LEU A 223 18.94 33.13 8.15
C LEU A 223 17.92 34.26 8.37
N GLY A 224 16.77 33.98 9.01
CA GLY A 224 15.77 34.98 9.39
C GLY A 224 16.01 35.64 10.75
N GLN A 225 17.10 35.26 11.44
CA GLN A 225 17.54 35.79 12.74
C GLN A 225 18.79 36.70 12.61
N SER A 226 19.20 37.05 11.38
CA SER A 226 20.35 37.93 11.09
C SER A 226 19.94 39.31 10.59
#